data_AF-A0A1V5AXY5-F1
#
_entry.id   AF-A0A1V5AXY5-F1
#
_cell.length_a   1.000
_cell.length_b   1.000
_cell.length_c   1.000
_cell.angle_alpha   90.00
_cell.angle_beta   90.00
_cell.angle_gamma   90.00
#
_symmetry.space_group_name_H-M   'P 1'
#
loop_
_entity.id
_entity.type
_entity.pdbx_description
1 polymer ?
#
loop_
_entity_poly.entity_id
_entity_poly.type
_entity_poly.pdbx_seq_one_letter_code
_entity_poly.pdbx_strand_id
1 'polypeptide(L)' 'MTVRSSWLSGYTVTVDDAVTYNDVSDGRLDGIVSFTVPGNQYHSVKITSPGYMRSYYRFFRSGYAYTLAM' A
#
# COMPACT_ATOMS: atom_id res chain seq x y z
N MET A 1 3.63 -7.30 0.03
CA MET A 1 2.40 -6.62 -0.42
C MET A 1 2.77 -5.65 -1.52
N THR A 2 1.99 -5.62 -2.58
CA THR A 2 2.15 -4.74 -3.72
C THR A 2 0.80 -4.09 -3.99
N VAL A 3 0.74 -2.78 -3.80
CA VAL A 3 -0.38 -1.97 -4.27
C VAL A 3 -0.07 -1.60 -5.70
N ARG A 4 -1.01 -1.84 -6.62
CA ARG A 4 -0.87 -1.45 -8.01
C ARG A 4 -2.07 -0.60 -8.41
N SER A 5 -1.81 0.54 -9.03
CA SER A 5 -2.84 1.36 -9.64
C SER A 5 -2.42 1.72 -11.05
N SER A 6 -3.31 1.51 -12.01
CA SER A 6 -3.10 1.83 -13.42
C SER A 6 -3.45 3.27 -13.78
N TRP A 7 -4.11 4.00 -12.87
CA TRP A 7 -4.64 5.35 -13.10
C TRP A 7 -4.21 6.36 -12.03
N LEU A 8 -3.65 5.89 -10.91
CA LEU A 8 -3.18 6.72 -9.81
C LEU A 8 -1.68 6.51 -9.61
N SER A 9 -0.89 7.56 -9.77
CA SER A 9 0.56 7.59 -9.51
C SER A 9 0.88 8.60 -8.42
N GLY A 10 1.99 8.42 -7.72
CA GLY A 10 2.44 9.36 -6.67
C GLY A 10 1.60 9.29 -5.40
N TYR A 11 0.93 8.16 -5.17
CA TYR A 11 0.14 7.94 -3.96
C TYR A 11 1.02 7.43 -2.82
N THR A 12 0.52 7.64 -1.61
CA THR A 12 1.12 7.19 -0.37
C THR A 12 0.31 6.03 0.18
N VAL A 13 1.00 5.01 0.69
CA VAL A 13 0.41 3.86 1.37
C VAL A 13 0.89 3.84 2.80
N THR A 14 -0.05 3.96 3.74
CA THR A 14 0.22 3.87 5.17
C THR A 14 -0.34 2.55 5.71
N VAL A 15 0.47 1.80 6.44
CA VAL A 15 0.14 0.53 7.08
C VAL A 15 0.09 0.74 8.59
N ASP A 16 -1.02 0.34 9.20
CA ASP A 16 -1.33 0.44 10.63
C ASP A 16 -1.11 1.84 11.23
N ASP A 17 -1.24 2.89 10.40
CA ASP A 17 -0.92 4.27 10.79
C ASP A 17 0.53 4.45 11.32
N ALA A 18 1.41 3.47 11.11
CA ALA A 18 2.76 3.42 11.65
C ALA A 18 3.84 3.47 10.55
N VAL A 19 3.63 2.73 9.46
CA VAL A 19 4.63 2.63 8.38
C VAL A 19 4.08 3.25 7.11
N THR A 20 4.84 4.14 6.49
CA THR A 20 4.40 4.85 5.28
C THR A 20 5.36 4.57 4.13
N TYR A 21 4.78 4.21 2.98
CA TYR A 21 5.46 3.97 1.71
C TYR A 21 4.91 4.95 0.68
N ASN A 22 5.74 5.40 -0.25
CA ASN A 22 5.29 6.24 -1.35
C ASN A 22 5.65 5.56 -2.67
N ASP A 23 4.80 5.74 -3.69
CA ASP A 23 5.11 5.37 -5.08
C ASP A 23 6.48 5.90 -5.49
N VAL A 24 6.79 7.15 -5.15
CA VAL A 24 8.10 7.74 -5.47
C VAL A 24 9.27 7.17 -4.66
N SER A 25 9.04 6.33 -3.65
CA SER A 25 10.14 5.79 -2.82
C SER A 25 11.07 4.86 -3.61
N ASP A 26 10.60 4.22 -4.68
CA ASP A 26 11.44 3.42 -5.59
C ASP A 26 11.99 4.28 -6.75
N GLY A 27 11.83 5.61 -6.71
CA GLY A 27 12.23 6.52 -7.79
C GLY A 27 11.43 6.36 -9.09
N ARG A 28 10.33 5.60 -9.04
CA ARG A 28 9.43 5.33 -10.16
C ARG A 28 8.03 5.86 -9.84
N LEU A 29 7.37 6.42 -10.85
CA LEU A 29 5.96 6.84 -10.80
C LEU A 29 5.15 5.89 -11.69
N ASP A 30 5.25 4.60 -11.41
CA ASP A 30 4.57 3.54 -12.16
C ASP A 30 3.27 3.09 -11.48
N GLY A 31 2.92 3.70 -10.35
CA GLY A 31 1.73 3.38 -9.57
C GLY A 31 1.85 2.05 -8.84
N ILE A 32 3.07 1.54 -8.61
CA ILE A 32 3.35 0.26 -7.97
C ILE A 32 4.16 0.48 -6.68
N VAL A 33 3.52 0.26 -5.54
CA VAL A 33 4.17 0.33 -4.22
C VAL A 33 4.31 -1.07 -3.63
N SER A 34 5.55 -1.54 -3.47
CA SER A 34 5.83 -2.85 -2.85
C SER A 34 6.44 -2.70 -1.46
N PHE A 35 5.87 -3.38 -0.48
CA PHE A 35 6.32 -3.40 0.91
C PHE A 35 5.96 -4.70 1.63
N THR A 36 6.66 -5.05 2.71
CA THR A 36 6.33 -6.20 3.55
C THR A 36 5.55 -5.76 4.79
N VAL A 37 4.63 -6.60 5.25
CA VAL A 37 3.89 -6.37 6.50
C VAL A 37 4.36 -7.35 7.58
N PRO A 38 4.58 -6.90 8.81
CA PRO A 38 5.03 -7.76 9.89
C PRO A 38 3.86 -8.55 10.51
N GLY A 39 4.00 -9.87 10.61
CA GLY A 39 3.10 -10.71 11.39
C GLY A 39 1.91 -11.29 10.63
N ASN A 40 1.17 -12.17 11.32
CA ASN A 40 -0.04 -12.84 10.82
C ASN A 40 -1.25 -12.23 11.53
N GLN A 41 -1.65 -11.03 11.12
CA GLN A 41 -2.69 -10.27 11.82
C GLN A 41 -3.50 -9.41 10.85
N TYR A 42 -4.55 -8.78 11.37
CA TYR A 42 -5.26 -7.75 10.63
C TYR A 42 -4.41 -6.49 10.57
N HIS A 43 -4.24 -5.96 9.36
CA HIS A 43 -3.59 -4.68 9.13
C HIS A 43 -4.57 -3.70 8.50
N SER A 44 -4.43 -2.44 8.88
CA SER A 44 -5.11 -1.31 8.26
C SER A 44 -4.21 -0.72 7.19
N VAL A 45 -4.61 -0.75 5.94
CA VAL A 45 -3.87 -0.15 4.83
C VAL A 45 -4.65 1.03 4.29
N LYS A 46 -4.05 2.22 4.36
CA LYS A 46 -4.61 3.47 3.86
C LYS A 46 -3.83 3.90 2.63
N ILE A 47 -4.54 4.20 1.56
CA ILE A 47 -4.00 4.77 0.33
C ILE A 47 -4.47 6.21 0.27
N THR A 48 -3.51 7.14 0.21
CA THR A 48 -3.76 8.59 0.18
C THR A 48 -3.03 9.22 -0.99
N SER A 49 -3.73 10.04 -1.77
CA SER A 49 -3.15 10.89 -2.80
C SER A 49 -3.93 12.20 -2.87
N PRO A 50 -3.41 13.24 -3.55
CA PRO A 50 -4.17 14.48 -3.75
C PRO A 50 -5.53 14.17 -4.40
N GLY A 51 -6.62 14.44 -3.68
CA GLY A 51 -7.99 14.19 -4.15
C GLY A 51 -8.51 12.75 -4.04
N TYR A 52 -7.75 11.81 -3.46
CA TYR A 52 -8.22 10.43 -3.28
C TYR A 52 -7.73 9.83 -1.95
N MET A 53 -8.66 9.20 -1.23
CA MET A 53 -8.35 8.49 0.01
C MET A 53 -9.20 7.23 0.10
N ARG A 54 -8.55 6.09 0.35
CA ARG A 54 -9.23 4.80 0.56
C ARG A 54 -8.52 3.99 1.62
N SER A 55 -9.29 3.36 2.49
CA SER A 55 -8.78 2.55 3.61
C SER A 55 -9.31 1.12 3.51
N TYR A 56 -8.45 0.15 3.78
CA TYR A 56 -8.77 -1.28 3.77
C TYR A 56 -8.34 -1.91 5.08
N TYR A 57 -9.19 -2.79 5.62
CA TYR A 57 -8.88 -3.57 6.81
C TYR A 57 -9.01 -5.05 6.48
N ARG A 58 -7.88 -5.78 6.45
CA ARG A 58 -7.83 -7.19 6.05
C ARG A 58 -6.77 -7.95 6.83
N PHE A 59 -6.92 -9.27 6.92
CA PHE A 59 -5.93 -10.16 7.50
C PHE A 59 -4.80 -10.41 6.49
N PHE A 60 -3.56 -10.16 6.91
CA PHE A 60 -2.38 -10.45 6.11
C PHE A 60 -1.47 -11.42 6.86
N ARG A 61 -0.75 -12.24 6.09
CA ARG A 61 0.17 -13.24 6.58
C ARG A 61 1.60 -12.78 6.29
N SER A 62 2.47 -12.90 7.29
CA SER A 62 3.88 -12.58 7.18
C SER A 62 4.54 -13.42 6.09
N GLY A 63 5.46 -12.81 5.33
CA GLY A 63 6.16 -13.45 4.23
C GLY A 63 5.37 -13.60 2.94
N TYR A 64 4.13 -13.11 2.87
CA TYR A 64 3.31 -13.14 1.66
C TYR A 64 3.27 -11.77 0.94
N ALA A 65 3.31 -11.82 -0.39
CA ALA A 65 3.01 -10.68 -1.24
C ALA A 65 1.52 -10.66 -1.57
N TYR A 66 0.82 -9.65 -1.07
CA TYR A 66 -0.59 -9.43 -1.40
C TYR A 66 -0.71 -8.39 -2.50
N THR A 67 -1.48 -8.67 -3.54
CA THR A 67 -1.81 -7.67 -4.55
C THR A 67 -3.15 -7.02 -4.23
N LEU A 68 -3.12 -5.72 -3.96
CA LEU A 68 -4.37 -4.94 -3.96
C LEU A 68 -4.60 -4.44 -5.40
N ALA A 69 -5.63 -4.98 -6.04
CA ALA A 69 -6.21 -4.40 -7.25
C ALA A 69 -7.38 -3.50 -6.82
N MET A 70 -7.42 -2.27 -7.34
CA MET A 70 -8.55 -1.37 -7.14
C MET A 70 -9.78 -1.80 -7.91
#